data_AF-A0A8J6MAP1-F1
#
_entry.id   AF-A0A8J6MAP1-F1
#
_cell.length_a   1.000
_cell.length_b   1.000
_cell.length_c   1.000
_cell.angle_alpha   90.00
_cell.angle_beta   90.00
_cell.angle_gamma   90.00
#
_symmetry.space_group_name_H-M   'P 1'
#
loop_
_entity.id
_entity.type
_entity.pdbx_description
1 polymer ?
#
loop_
_entity_poly.entity_id
_entity_poly.type
_entity_poly.pdbx_seq_one_letter_code
_entity_poly.pdbx_strand_id
1 'polypeptide(L)' 'MDKNTSRPVSDAEWYCRRDPEEERFYTLFFRMCRKYDVHWASATPKEQAFIEEVTRVTYERDRAQRLGTPLSEIRPSFAS' A
#
# COMPACT_ATOMS: atom_id res chain seq x y z
N MET A 1 -41.01 16.12 -16.18
CA MET A 1 -40.68 15.41 -14.93
C MET A 1 -39.69 14.33 -15.30
N ASP A 2 -38.43 14.70 -15.46
CA ASP A 2 -37.36 13.78 -15.82
C ASP A 2 -36.80 13.23 -14.52
N LYS A 3 -37.35 12.07 -14.11
CA LYS A 3 -36.79 11.30 -13.00
C LYS A 3 -35.44 10.77 -13.46
N ASN A 4 -34.38 11.54 -13.22
CA ASN A 4 -33.02 11.04 -13.25
C ASN A 4 -32.85 10.07 -12.06
N THR A 5 -33.37 8.86 -12.24
CA THR A 5 -33.09 7.74 -11.35
C THR A 5 -31.63 7.37 -11.57
N SER A 6 -30.75 7.96 -10.76
CA SER A 6 -29.39 7.46 -10.58
C SER A 6 -29.50 5.96 -10.32
N ARG A 7 -29.03 5.15 -11.27
CA ARG A 7 -29.03 3.69 -11.12
C ARG A 7 -28.30 3.38 -9.80
N PRO A 8 -28.88 2.54 -8.92
CA PRO A 8 -28.17 2.15 -7.71
C PRO A 8 -26.86 1.48 -8.13
N VAL A 9 -25.78 1.93 -7.48
CA VAL A 9 -24.47 1.28 -7.51
C VAL A 9 -24.68 -0.22 -7.31
N SER A 10 -24.23 -1.04 -8.27
CA SER A 10 -24.37 -2.49 -8.17
C SER A 10 -23.65 -2.98 -6.91
N ASP A 11 -24.24 -3.96 -6.19
CA ASP A 11 -23.63 -4.59 -5.01
C ASP A 11 -22.20 -5.13 -5.27
N ALA A 12 -21.84 -5.35 -6.53
CA ALA A 12 -20.52 -5.82 -6.94
C ALA A 12 -19.49 -4.70 -7.21
N GLU A 13 -19.89 -3.42 -7.26
CA GLU A 13 -18.98 -2.32 -7.63
C GLU A 13 -17.77 -2.24 -6.69
N TRP A 14 -17.95 -2.58 -5.41
CA TRP A 14 -16.87 -2.60 -4.42
C TRP A 14 -15.73 -3.56 -4.82
N TYR A 15 -16.02 -4.71 -5.43
CA TYR A 15 -15.00 -5.66 -5.90
C TYR A 15 -14.24 -5.14 -7.14
N CYS A 16 -14.91 -4.34 -7.96
CA CYS A 16 -14.34 -3.81 -9.20
C CYS A 16 -13.62 -2.46 -8.98
N ARG A 17 -13.79 -1.84 -7.82
CA ARG A 17 -13.15 -0.58 -7.47
C ARG A 17 -11.66 -0.83 -7.26
N ARG A 18 -10.84 -0.36 -8.21
CA ARG A 18 -9.39 -0.40 -8.10
C ARG A 18 -8.92 0.90 -7.43
N ASP A 19 -8.40 0.79 -6.22
CA ASP A 19 -7.71 1.91 -5.57
C ASP A 19 -6.24 1.95 -6.05
N PRO A 20 -5.80 3.05 -6.70
CA PRO A 20 -4.45 3.12 -7.25
C PRO A 20 -3.36 3.19 -6.18
N GLU A 21 -3.66 3.59 -4.95
CA GLU A 21 -2.68 3.58 -3.85
C GLU A 21 -2.54 2.18 -3.27
N GLU A 22 -3.65 1.42 -3.16
CA GLU A 22 -3.64 0.01 -2.79
C GLU A 22 -2.80 -0.83 -3.77
N GLU A 23 -2.99 -0.65 -5.08
CA GLU A 23 -2.20 -1.36 -6.10
C GLU A 23 -0.70 -1.08 -5.98
N ARG A 24 -0.34 0.18 -5.71
CA ARG A 24 1.07 0.59 -5.49
C ARG A 24 1.65 -0.05 -4.24
N PHE A 25 0.89 -0.07 -3.15
CA PHE A 25 1.30 -0.68 -1.89
C PHE A 25 1.63 -2.16 -2.09
N TYR A 26 0.70 -2.95 -2.65
CA TYR A 26 0.94 -4.38 -2.86
C TYR A 26 2.06 -4.65 -3.86
N THR A 27 2.16 -3.84 -4.93
CA THR A 27 3.27 -3.93 -5.88
C THR A 27 4.61 -3.74 -5.18
N LEU A 28 4.70 -2.79 -4.27
CA LEU A 28 5.90 -2.52 -3.49
C LEU A 28 6.18 -3.63 -2.47
N PHE A 29 5.15 -4.08 -1.76
CA PHE A 29 5.23 -5.16 -0.79
C PHE A 29 5.80 -6.44 -1.41
N PHE A 30 5.22 -6.93 -2.51
CA PHE A 30 5.73 -8.11 -3.22
C PHE A 30 7.11 -7.90 -3.83
N ARG A 31 7.49 -6.65 -4.15
CA ARG A 31 8.86 -6.32 -4.55
C ARG A 31 9.82 -6.45 -3.36
N MET A 32 9.43 -6.01 -2.16
CA MET A 32 10.25 -6.14 -0.96
C MET A 32 10.43 -7.59 -0.53
N CYS A 33 9.36 -8.40 -0.55
CA CYS A 33 9.45 -9.84 -0.31
C CYS A 33 10.48 -10.50 -1.22
N ARG A 34 10.43 -10.24 -2.54
CA ARG A 34 11.39 -10.78 -3.51
C ARG A 34 12.81 -10.24 -3.31
N LYS A 35 12.96 -8.96 -2.99
CA LYS A 35 14.28 -8.32 -2.81
C LYS A 35 15.07 -8.94 -1.66
N TYR A 36 14.39 -9.33 -0.58
CA TYR A 36 15.01 -9.88 0.62
C TYR A 36 14.82 -11.40 0.77
N ASP A 37 14.34 -12.07 -0.28
CA ASP A 37 14.08 -13.50 -0.31
C ASP A 37 13.16 -14.00 0.83
N VAL A 38 12.15 -13.19 1.18
CA VAL A 38 11.18 -13.51 2.24
C VAL A 38 9.92 -14.09 1.61
N HIS A 39 9.66 -15.37 1.87
CA HIS A 39 8.39 -16.00 1.54
C HIS A 39 7.34 -15.67 2.60
N TRP A 40 6.53 -14.64 2.35
CA TRP A 40 5.60 -14.06 3.34
C TRP A 40 4.75 -15.08 4.11
N ALA A 41 4.19 -16.08 3.42
CA ALA A 41 3.30 -17.07 4.03
C ALA A 41 4.00 -17.98 5.06
N SER A 42 5.33 -18.15 4.96
CA SER A 42 6.14 -18.95 5.88
C SER A 42 7.16 -18.12 6.66
N ALA A 43 7.10 -16.80 6.54
CA ALA A 43 8.04 -15.89 7.17
C ALA A 43 7.87 -15.92 8.69
N THR A 44 8.99 -15.88 9.40
CA THR A 44 9.00 -15.69 10.85
C THR A 44 8.41 -14.32 11.22
N PRO A 45 7.92 -14.12 12.46
CA PRO A 45 7.41 -12.81 12.88
C PRO A 45 8.44 -11.67 12.72
N LYS A 46 9.73 -11.98 12.89
CA LYS A 46 10.82 -11.02 12.71
C LYS A 46 11.00 -10.63 11.24
N GLU A 47 10.91 -11.60 10.32
CA GLU A 47 10.97 -11.33 8.88
C GLU A 47 9.73 -10.57 8.41
N GLN A 48 8.55 -10.90 8.94
CA GLN A 48 7.32 -10.16 8.64
C GLN A 48 7.44 -8.70 9.07
N ALA A 49 7.81 -8.45 10.32
CA ALA A 49 8.02 -7.09 10.84
C ALA A 49 9.09 -6.32 10.05
N PHE A 50 10.15 -7.01 9.62
CA PHE A 50 11.17 -6.42 8.76
C PHE A 50 10.59 -5.99 7.41
N ILE A 51 9.88 -6.88 6.70
CA ILE A 51 9.26 -6.58 5.40
C ILE A 51 8.20 -5.47 5.50
N GLU A 52 7.38 -5.48 6.55
CA GLU A 52 6.40 -4.43 6.82
C GLU A 52 7.07 -3.07 6.96
N GLU A 53 8.11 -2.97 7.80
CA GLU A 53 8.76 -1.70 8.07
C GLU A 53 9.49 -1.15 6.83
N VAL A 54 10.21 -1.99 6.08
CA VAL A 54 10.88 -1.53 4.85
C VAL A 54 9.88 -1.17 3.75
N THR A 55 8.74 -1.88 3.67
CA THR A 55 7.66 -1.54 2.74
C THR A 55 7.01 -0.22 3.11
N ARG A 56 6.66 -0.03 4.39
CA ARG A 56 6.07 1.20 4.92
C ARG A 56 6.94 2.41 4.60
N VAL A 57 8.22 2.37 4.98
CA VAL A 57 9.15 3.50 4.77
C VAL A 57 9.32 3.78 3.29
N THR A 58 9.43 2.74 2.46
CA THR A 58 9.58 2.94 1.02
C THR A 58 8.31 3.54 0.40
N TYR A 59 7.13 3.09 0.82
CA TYR A 59 5.84 3.59 0.37
C TYR A 59 5.64 5.06 0.77
N GLU A 60 5.88 5.39 2.04
CA GLU A 60 5.74 6.77 2.54
C GLU A 60 6.70 7.72 1.83
N ARG A 61 7.94 7.30 1.55
CA ARG A 61 8.92 8.12 0.81
C ARG A 61 8.48 8.34 -0.64
N ASP A 62 8.07 7.29 -1.34
CA ASP A 62 7.55 7.40 -2.71
C ASP A 62 6.33 8.34 -2.75
N ARG A 63 5.37 8.11 -1.85
CA ARG A 63 4.16 8.93 -1.75
C ARG A 63 4.48 10.38 -1.45
N ALA A 64 5.39 10.65 -0.52
CA ALA A 64 5.80 12.02 -0.20
C ALA A 64 6.47 12.72 -1.39
N GLN A 65 7.34 12.02 -2.12
CA GLN A 65 7.94 12.55 -3.34
C GLN A 65 6.89 12.87 -4.40
N ARG A 66 5.89 11.99 -4.60
CA ARG A 66 4.80 12.21 -5.57
C ARG A 66 3.88 13.36 -5.19
N LEU A 67 3.59 13.52 -3.90
CA LEU A 67 2.66 14.53 -3.40
C LEU A 67 3.36 15.85 -3.02
N GLY A 68 4.68 15.91 -3.09
CA GLY A 68 5.47 17.09 -2.72
C GLY A 68 5.47 17.37 -1.22
N THR A 69 5.26 16.35 -0.37
CA THR A 69 5.29 16.52 1.09
C THR A 69 6.71 16.36 1.65
N PRO A 70 7.04 16.99 2.78
CA PRO A 70 8.39 16.92 3.35
C PRO A 70 8.79 15.50 3.75
N LEU A 71 9.98 15.05 3.34
CA LEU A 71 10.52 13.74 3.74
C LEU A 71 10.90 13.66 5.23
N SER A 72 11.04 14.82 5.90
CA SER A 72 11.36 14.91 7.33
C SER A 72 10.24 14.39 8.22
N GLU A 73 9.01 14.34 7.73
CA GLU A 73 7.85 13.83 8.47
C GLU A 73 7.77 12.30 8.47
N ILE A 74 8.57 11.63 7.65
CA ILE A 74 8.57 10.18 7.53
C ILE A 74 9.40 9.57 8.66
N ARG A 75 8.78 8.71 9.46
CA ARG A 75 9.47 7.98 10.54
C ARG A 75 10.59 7.12 9.96
N PRO A 76 11.86 7.27 10.42
CA PRO A 76 12.96 6.41 10.00
C PRO A 76 12.70 4.92 10.27
N SER A 77 13.31 4.05 9.46
CA SER A 77 13.23 2.60 9.67
C SER A 77 13.80 2.20 11.03
N PHE A 78 13.07 1.37 11.77
CA PHE A 78 13.53 0.76 13.03
C PHE A 78 13.97 1.78 14.11
N ALA A 79 13.50 3.03 14.04
CA ALA A 79 13.71 3.99 15.12
C ALA A 79 13.04 3.48 16.40
N SER A 80 13.78 3.52 17.52
CA SER A 80 13.26 3.23 18.87
C SER A 80 12.47 4.39 19.43
#